data_AF-A0A2A7H052-F1
#
_entry.id   AF-A0A2A7H052-F1
#
_cell.length_a   1.000
_cell.length_b   1.000
_cell.length_c   1.000
_cell.angle_alpha   90.00
_cell.angle_beta   90.00
_cell.angle_gamma   90.00
#
_symmetry.space_group_name_H-M   'P 1'
#
loop_
_entity.id
_entity.type
_entity.pdbx_description
1 polymer ?
#
loop_
_entity_poly.entity_id
_entity_poly.type
_entity_poly.pdbx_seq_one_letter_code
_entity_poly.pdbx_strand_id
1 'polypeptide(L)'
;MSMGNIFSILSILALIYVSWGRRKEIKETYKKLTMTQLLSVIISYTVAIFVAVLLIYYGRNWLVSYIPFEPLKFVVSIIIIITVLACCLQVLNKVLKKISNGIL
;
A
#
# COMPACT_ATOMS: atom_id res chain seq x y z
N MET A 1 -17.10 21.37 4.65
CA MET A 1 -15.90 20.61 4.21
C MET A 1 -16.03 19.21 4.77
N SER A 2 -16.17 18.19 3.92
CA SER A 2 -16.43 16.80 4.39
C SER A 2 -15.28 16.30 5.25
N MET A 3 -15.58 15.50 6.29
CA MET A 3 -14.59 14.96 7.23
C MET A 3 -13.47 14.17 6.52
N GLY A 4 -13.79 13.57 5.37
CA GLY A 4 -12.80 12.92 4.49
C GLY A 4 -11.77 13.87 3.86
N ASN A 5 -12.15 15.12 3.58
CA ASN A 5 -11.22 16.10 2.99
C ASN A 5 -10.18 16.55 4.01
N ILE A 6 -10.58 16.71 5.28
CA ILE A 6 -9.67 17.10 6.38
C ILE A 6 -8.65 15.99 6.62
N PHE A 7 -9.08 14.73 6.62
CA PHE A 7 -8.20 13.57 6.75
C PHE A 7 -7.17 13.47 5.61
N SER A 8 -7.61 13.66 4.37
CA SER A 8 -6.69 13.68 3.21
C SER A 8 -5.66 14.81 3.31
N ILE A 9 -6.07 16.03 3.69
CA ILE A 9 -5.16 17.18 3.81
C ILE A 9 -4.11 16.95 4.90
N LEU A 10 -4.51 16.45 6.07
CA LEU A 10 -3.58 16.10 7.15
C LEU A 10 -2.58 15.03 6.73
N SER A 11 -3.05 14.02 5.99
CA SER A 11 -2.20 12.94 5.45
C SER A 11 -1.14 13.47 4.49
N ILE A 12 -1.53 14.40 3.60
CA ILE A 12 -0.61 15.05 2.65
C ILE A 12 0.43 15.91 3.39
N LEU A 13 -0.01 16.70 4.36
CA LEU A 13 0.89 17.54 5.16
C LEU A 13 1.90 16.70 5.95
N ALA A 14 1.47 15.59 6.55
CA ALA A 14 2.34 14.65 7.25
C ALA A 14 3.37 14.03 6.30
N LEU A 15 2.96 13.62 5.10
CA LEU A 15 3.88 13.10 4.08
C LEU A 15 4.92 14.14 3.65
N ILE A 16 4.51 15.39 3.46
CA ILE A 16 5.41 16.50 3.11
C ILE A 16 6.42 16.74 4.24
N TYR A 17 5.96 16.83 5.49
CA TYR A 17 6.81 17.08 6.66
C TYR A 17 7.86 15.97 6.84
N VAL A 18 7.43 14.71 6.76
CA VAL A 18 8.31 13.54 6.82
C VAL A 18 9.31 13.50 5.67
N SER A 19 8.87 13.85 4.46
CA SER A 19 9.74 13.90 3.27
C SER A 19 10.75 15.04 3.35
N TRP A 20 10.40 16.14 4.01
CA TRP A 20 11.29 17.27 4.22
C TRP A 20 12.39 16.95 5.23
N GLY A 21 12.05 16.30 6.34
CA GLY A 21 13.02 15.87 7.35
C GLY A 21 14.01 14.82 6.84
N ARG A 22 13.53 13.89 5.98
CA ARG A 22 14.36 12.81 5.41
C ARG A 22 14.94 13.11 4.03
N ARG A 23 14.88 14.37 3.59
CA ARG A 23 15.24 14.76 2.21
C ARG A 23 16.66 14.37 1.82
N LYS A 24 17.63 14.41 2.74
CA LYS A 24 19.03 14.03 2.46
C LYS A 24 19.16 12.51 2.24
N GLU A 25 18.57 11.70 3.11
CA GLU A 25 18.57 10.23 2.99
C GLU A 25 17.81 9.74 1.75
N ILE A 26 16.67 10.38 1.46
CA ILE A 26 15.90 10.16 0.23
C ILE A 26 16.80 10.49 -0.96
N LYS A 27 17.45 11.65 -1.00
CA LYS A 27 18.29 12.03 -2.15
C LYS A 27 19.47 11.07 -2.36
N GLU A 28 20.12 10.60 -1.31
CA GLU A 28 21.20 9.61 -1.42
C GLU A 28 20.71 8.22 -1.86
N THR A 29 19.56 7.78 -1.35
CA THR A 29 18.92 6.52 -1.74
C THR A 29 18.52 6.55 -3.22
N TYR A 30 17.94 7.67 -3.69
CA TYR A 30 17.54 7.85 -5.08
C TYR A 30 18.74 8.00 -6.03
N LYS A 31 19.89 8.51 -5.54
CA LYS A 31 21.12 8.62 -6.34
C LYS A 31 21.81 7.26 -6.54
N LYS A 32 21.63 6.33 -5.60
CA LYS A 32 22.12 4.95 -5.69
C LYS A 32 21.20 4.05 -6.52
N LEU A 33 19.94 4.42 -6.67
CA LEU A 33 18.96 3.65 -7.42
C LEU A 33 19.02 4.01 -8.92
N THR A 34 19.24 3.01 -9.77
CA THR A 34 19.18 3.19 -11.22
C THR A 34 17.74 3.58 -11.62
N MET A 35 17.57 4.46 -12.61
CA MET A 35 16.25 4.90 -13.08
C MET A 35 15.30 3.72 -13.40
N THR A 36 15.86 2.62 -13.90
CA THR A 36 15.15 1.37 -14.16
C THR A 36 14.59 0.73 -12.89
N GLN A 37 15.36 0.68 -11.80
CA GLN A 37 14.91 0.14 -10.51
C GLN A 37 13.79 1.00 -9.91
N LEU A 38 13.90 2.33 -10.03
CA LEU A 38 12.84 3.24 -9.58
C LEU A 38 11.52 2.97 -10.32
N LEU A 39 11.60 2.81 -11.64
CA LEU A 39 10.43 2.52 -12.48
C LEU A 39 9.82 1.15 -12.14
N SER A 40 10.63 0.12 -11.93
CA SER A 40 10.18 -1.21 -11.50
C SER A 40 9.50 -1.18 -10.12
N VAL A 41 10.01 -0.37 -9.18
CA VAL A 41 9.39 -0.19 -7.86
C VAL A 41 8.02 0.48 -7.99
N ILE A 42 7.92 1.55 -8.79
CA ILE A 42 6.64 2.24 -9.03
C ILE A 42 5.62 1.28 -9.64
N ILE A 43 6.00 0.54 -10.68
CA ILE A 43 5.12 -0.45 -11.33
C ILE A 43 4.69 -1.53 -10.32
N SER A 44 5.60 -2.04 -9.51
CA SER A 44 5.30 -3.07 -8.51
C SER A 44 4.30 -2.58 -7.46
N TYR A 45 4.44 -1.33 -7.00
CA TYR A 45 3.48 -0.70 -6.10
C TYR A 45 2.11 -0.52 -6.75
N THR A 46 2.06 -0.02 -7.99
CA THR A 46 0.79 0.16 -8.73
C THR A 46 0.05 -1.16 -8.90
N VAL A 47 0.76 -2.22 -9.31
CA VAL A 47 0.17 -3.55 -9.47
C VAL A 47 -0.30 -4.11 -8.13
N ALA A 48 0.50 -3.98 -7.07
CA ALA A 48 0.11 -4.44 -5.73
C ALA A 48 -1.14 -3.73 -5.20
N ILE A 49 -1.25 -2.41 -5.41
CA ILE A 49 -2.45 -1.64 -5.04
C ILE A 49 -3.66 -2.12 -5.85
N PHE A 50 -3.49 -2.30 -7.16
CA PHE A 50 -4.58 -2.77 -8.03
C PHE A 50 -5.10 -4.15 -7.60
N VAL A 51 -4.20 -5.09 -7.33
CA VAL A 51 -4.52 -6.44 -6.83
C VAL A 51 -5.19 -6.37 -5.45
N ALA A 52 -4.68 -5.54 -4.54
CA ALA A 52 -5.27 -5.34 -3.21
C ALA A 52 -6.70 -4.82 -3.30
N VAL A 53 -6.95 -3.83 -4.16
CA VAL A 53 -8.30 -3.27 -4.38
C VAL A 53 -9.23 -4.34 -4.94
N LEU A 54 -8.79 -5.14 -5.91
CA LEU A 54 -9.60 -6.24 -6.44
C LEU A 54 -9.94 -7.28 -5.37
N LEU A 55 -8.95 -7.71 -4.58
CA LEU A 55 -9.13 -8.67 -3.49
C LEU A 55 -10.06 -8.13 -2.40
N ILE A 56 -9.91 -6.86 -2.02
CA ILE A 56 -10.77 -6.24 -1.01
C ILE A 56 -12.17 -6.02 -1.58
N TYR A 57 -12.33 -5.61 -2.82
CA TYR A 57 -13.65 -5.33 -3.37
C TYR A 57 -14.44 -6.62 -3.61
N TYR A 58 -13.87 -7.54 -4.39
CA TYR A 58 -14.53 -8.80 -4.75
C TYR A 58 -14.43 -9.86 -3.65
N GLY A 59 -13.24 -10.03 -3.06
CA GLY A 59 -13.01 -11.03 -2.01
C GLY A 59 -13.77 -10.72 -0.73
N ARG A 60 -13.84 -9.46 -0.29
CA ARG A 60 -14.72 -9.07 0.83
C ARG A 60 -16.17 -9.38 0.52
N ASN A 61 -16.66 -8.94 -0.65
CA ASN A 61 -18.07 -9.12 -1.00
C ASN A 61 -18.46 -10.60 -1.03
N TRP A 62 -17.58 -11.45 -1.56
CA TRP A 62 -17.78 -12.90 -1.56
C TRP A 62 -17.77 -13.49 -0.14
N LEU A 63 -16.78 -13.18 0.70
CA LEU A 63 -16.70 -13.71 2.07
C LEU A 63 -17.84 -13.20 2.97
N VAL A 64 -18.20 -11.93 2.87
CA VAL A 64 -19.22 -11.29 3.69
C VAL A 64 -20.63 -11.78 3.31
N SER A 65 -20.82 -12.29 2.09
CA SER A 65 -22.10 -12.85 1.62
C SER A 65 -22.54 -14.10 2.39
N TYR A 66 -21.62 -14.84 3.02
CA TYR A 66 -21.94 -16.05 3.80
C TYR A 66 -22.36 -15.76 5.24
N ILE A 67 -22.19 -14.52 5.70
CA ILE A 67 -22.46 -14.15 7.09
C ILE A 67 -23.78 -13.40 7.13
N PRO A 68 -24.78 -13.83 7.93
CA PRO A 68 -26.05 -13.10 8.04
C PRO A 68 -25.98 -11.93 9.05
N PHE A 69 -25.11 -11.98 10.06
CA PHE A 69 -25.03 -11.00 11.15
C PHE A 69 -24.24 -9.72 10.79
N GLU A 70 -24.90 -8.56 10.78
CA GLU A 70 -24.31 -7.25 10.43
C GLU A 70 -23.04 -6.82 11.22
N PRO A 71 -22.97 -6.92 12.56
CA PRO A 71 -21.76 -6.51 13.28
C PRO A 71 -20.57 -7.45 13.00
N LEU A 72 -20.86 -8.73 12.75
CA LEU A 72 -19.87 -9.74 12.39
C LEU A 72 -19.30 -9.50 10.99
N LYS A 73 -20.13 -9.02 10.05
CA LYS A 73 -19.67 -8.58 8.72
C LYS A 73 -18.63 -7.46 8.80
N PHE A 74 -18.83 -6.50 9.70
CA PHE A 74 -17.91 -5.38 9.88
C PHE A 74 -16.54 -5.85 10.41
N VAL A 75 -16.54 -6.70 11.45
CA VAL A 75 -15.30 -7.27 12.01
C VAL A 75 -14.54 -8.09 10.98
N VAL A 76 -15.25 -8.97 10.25
CA VAL A 76 -14.64 -9.80 9.19
C VAL A 76 -14.10 -8.94 8.05
N SER A 77 -14.80 -7.86 7.67
CA SER A 77 -14.31 -6.92 6.68
C SER A 77 -12.98 -6.26 7.10
N ILE A 78 -12.84 -5.83 8.35
CA ILE A 78 -11.58 -5.26 8.85
C ILE A 78 -10.46 -6.30 8.79
N ILE A 79 -10.73 -7.53 9.23
CA ILE A 79 -9.75 -8.62 9.20
C ILE A 79 -9.27 -8.87 7.76
N ILE A 80 -10.20 -8.97 6.80
CA ILE A 80 -9.86 -9.18 5.38
C ILE A 80 -8.97 -8.05 4.85
N ILE A 81 -9.29 -6.79 5.16
CA ILE A 81 -8.49 -5.64 4.72
C ILE A 81 -7.07 -5.74 5.29
N ILE A 82 -6.94 -6.02 6.58
CA ILE A 82 -5.63 -6.16 7.25
C ILE A 82 -4.83 -7.32 6.63
N THR A 83 -5.46 -8.48 6.41
CA THR A 83 -4.81 -9.65 5.83
C THR A 83 -4.35 -9.40 4.39
N VAL A 84 -5.18 -8.78 3.56
CA VAL A 84 -4.82 -8.46 2.17
C VAL A 84 -3.68 -7.45 2.14
N LEU A 85 -3.71 -6.39 2.96
CA LEU A 85 -2.62 -5.44 3.05
C LEU A 85 -1.31 -6.09 3.51
N ALA A 86 -1.37 -6.93 4.55
CA ALA A 86 -0.19 -7.63 5.05
C ALA A 86 0.42 -8.55 3.97
N CYS A 87 -0.43 -9.27 3.23
CA CYS A 87 0.01 -10.11 2.12
C CYS A 87 0.67 -9.28 1.00
N CYS A 88 0.03 -8.19 0.57
CA CYS A 88 0.59 -7.29 -0.43
C CYS A 88 1.92 -6.67 0.01
N LEU A 89 2.04 -6.27 1.28
CA LEU A 89 3.30 -5.75 1.84
C LEU A 89 4.41 -6.81 1.83
N GLN A 90 4.11 -8.06 2.17
CA GLN A 90 5.10 -9.14 2.13
C GLN A 90 5.59 -9.42 0.70
N VAL A 91 4.66 -9.50 -0.26
CA VAL A 91 5.01 -9.69 -1.68
C VAL A 91 5.84 -8.52 -2.18
N LEU A 92 5.41 -7.30 -1.88
CA LEU A 92 6.08 -6.08 -2.32
C LEU A 92 7.48 -5.94 -1.71
N ASN A 93 7.65 -6.26 -0.43
CA ASN A 93 8.96 -6.29 0.22
C ASN A 93 9.89 -7.33 -0.42
N LYS A 94 9.38 -8.52 -0.80
CA LYS A 94 10.18 -9.50 -1.54
C LYS A 94 10.62 -8.97 -2.91
N VAL A 95 9.71 -8.31 -3.63
CA VAL A 95 10.01 -7.71 -4.94
C VAL A 95 11.02 -6.57 -4.79
N LEU A 96 10.82 -5.66 -3.83
CA LEU A 96 11.75 -4.56 -3.53
C LEU A 96 13.15 -5.10 -3.19
N LYS A 97 13.23 -6.17 -2.38
CA LYS A 97 14.52 -6.76 -2.00
C LYS A 97 15.23 -7.39 -3.19
N LYS A 98 14.50 -7.98 -4.15
CA LYS A 98 15.07 -8.46 -5.42
C LYS A 98 15.57 -7.32 -6.29
N ILE A 99 14.78 -6.25 -6.44
CA ILE A 99 15.15 -5.07 -7.22
C ILE A 99 16.38 -4.39 -6.60
N SER A 100 16.39 -4.20 -5.28
CA SER A 100 17.48 -3.52 -4.55
C SER A 100 18.81 -4.29 -4.57
N ASN A 101 18.77 -5.63 -4.68
CA ASN A 101 19.98 -6.45 -4.76
C ASN A 101 20.52 -6.59 -6.20
N GLY A 102 19.95 -5.89 -7.19
CA GLY A 102 20.45 -5.88 -8.58
C GLY A 102 20.31 -7.23 -9.30
N ILE A 103 19.42 -8.11 -8.82
CA ILE A 103 19.15 -9.42 -9.44
C ILE A 103 18.21 -9.26 -10.65
N LEU A 104 17.59 -8.07 -10.81
CA LEU A 104 16.79 -7.65 -11.96
C LEU A 104 17.47 -6.49 -12.68
#